data_AF-A0AAW1PSP8-F1
#
_entry.id   AF-A0AAW1PSP8-F1
#
_cell.length_a   1.000
_cell.length_b   1.000
_cell.length_c   1.000
_cell.angle_alpha   90.00
_cell.angle_beta   90.00
_cell.angle_gamma   90.00
#
_symmetry.space_group_name_H-M   'P 1'
#
loop_
_entity.id
_entity.type
_entity.pdbx_description
1 polymer ?
#
loop_
_entity_poly.entity_id
_entity_poly.type
_entity_poly.pdbx_seq_one_letter_code
_entity_poly.pdbx_strand_id
1 'polypeptide(L)'
;MASKAFDNAQKAMDAATEARLAYLVMQDALQLQERAVVEGVTAYNRKPVQRERPNERFLHRTIKSVEFANRRSQEDEMWHRRQLQLEREERHGRQRSARRQRAHGNTSGTDLDDEELARDAKQRRAADEAHAQGSGLHWLACGRGRALPPAPSWSTFLG
;
A
#
# COMPACT_ATOMS: atom_id res chain seq x y z
N MET A 1 13.03 -22.58 -22.73
CA MET A 1 13.53 -21.53 -21.81
C MET A 1 14.07 -22.08 -20.47
N ALA A 2 13.79 -23.33 -20.08
CA ALA A 2 14.27 -23.92 -18.82
C ALA A 2 15.78 -24.24 -18.77
N SER A 3 16.44 -24.59 -19.89
CA SER A 3 17.87 -24.95 -19.85
C SER A 3 18.75 -23.75 -19.47
N LYS A 4 18.51 -22.56 -20.06
CA LYS A 4 19.29 -21.35 -19.75
C LYS A 4 19.22 -20.93 -18.27
N ALA A 5 18.11 -21.22 -17.59
CA ALA A 5 17.94 -20.96 -16.16
C ALA A 5 18.72 -21.95 -15.30
N PHE A 6 18.75 -23.24 -15.69
CA PHE A 6 19.56 -24.27 -15.06
C PHE A 6 21.07 -24.04 -15.27
N ASP A 7 21.47 -23.68 -16.50
CA ASP A 7 22.85 -23.35 -16.86
C ASP A 7 23.35 -22.10 -16.12
N ASN A 8 22.49 -21.09 -15.92
CA ASN A 8 22.80 -19.92 -15.09
C ASN A 8 22.90 -20.27 -13.60
N ALA A 9 22.08 -21.20 -13.10
CA ALA A 9 22.17 -21.67 -11.71
C ALA A 9 23.46 -22.49 -11.46
N GLN A 10 23.92 -23.26 -12.46
CA GLN A 10 25.22 -23.92 -12.42
C GLN A 10 26.37 -22.90 -12.44
N LYS A 11 26.28 -21.83 -13.24
CA LYS A 11 27.25 -20.72 -13.21
C LYS A 11 27.19 -19.86 -11.94
N ALA A 12 26.10 -19.93 -11.18
CA ALA A 12 25.89 -19.16 -9.96
C ALA A 12 26.35 -19.90 -8.69
N MET A 13 26.80 -21.16 -8.78
CA MET A 13 27.52 -21.77 -7.68
C MET A 13 28.92 -21.17 -7.61
N ASP A 14 29.23 -20.56 -6.48
CA ASP A 14 30.56 -20.04 -6.19
C ASP A 14 31.58 -21.19 -6.14
N ALA A 15 32.76 -21.02 -6.74
CA ALA A 15 33.79 -22.06 -6.83
C ALA A 15 34.23 -22.57 -5.45
N ALA A 16 34.17 -21.72 -4.41
CA ALA A 16 34.40 -22.13 -3.03
C ALA A 16 33.31 -23.10 -2.50
N THR A 17 32.06 -22.89 -2.92
CA THR A 17 30.95 -23.77 -2.59
C THR A 17 31.09 -25.12 -3.31
N GLU A 18 31.52 -25.12 -4.57
CA GLU A 18 31.79 -26.34 -5.33
C GLU A 18 32.94 -27.16 -4.72
N ALA A 19 34.04 -26.51 -4.35
CA ALA A 19 35.18 -27.16 -3.71
C ALA A 19 34.78 -27.79 -2.36
N ARG A 20 33.95 -27.09 -1.57
CA ARG A 20 33.39 -27.63 -0.32
C ARG A 20 32.52 -28.84 -0.57
N LEU A 21 31.67 -28.81 -1.59
CA LEU A 21 30.81 -29.95 -1.95
C LEU A 21 31.66 -31.14 -2.44
N ALA A 22 32.67 -30.89 -3.26
CA ALA A 22 33.59 -31.93 -3.71
C ALA A 22 34.32 -32.60 -2.54
N TYR A 23 34.79 -31.80 -1.57
CA TYR A 23 35.42 -32.32 -0.35
C TYR A 23 34.46 -33.22 0.45
N LEU A 24 33.22 -32.79 0.67
CA LEU A 24 32.23 -33.59 1.40
C LEU A 24 31.91 -34.90 0.68
N VAL A 25 31.75 -34.87 -0.64
CA VAL A 25 31.51 -36.07 -1.45
C VAL A 25 32.68 -37.05 -1.37
N MET A 26 33.93 -36.55 -1.41
CA MET A 26 35.12 -37.39 -1.26
C MET A 26 35.19 -38.01 0.14
N GLN A 27 34.91 -37.22 1.19
CA GLN A 27 34.88 -37.72 2.56
C GLN A 27 33.84 -38.83 2.73
N ASP A 28 32.63 -38.65 2.20
CA ASP A 28 31.57 -39.66 2.25
C ASP A 28 31.96 -40.93 1.48
N ALA A 29 32.61 -40.78 0.32
CA ALA A 29 33.10 -41.92 -0.46
C ALA A 29 34.14 -42.73 0.30
N LEU A 30 35.08 -42.08 1.01
CA LEU A 30 36.07 -42.76 1.86
C LEU A 30 35.40 -43.52 3.00
N GLN A 31 34.43 -42.92 3.69
CA GLN A 31 33.66 -43.62 4.73
C GLN A 31 32.90 -44.83 4.16
N LEU A 32 32.42 -44.74 2.93
CA LEU A 32 31.75 -45.85 2.26
C LEU A 32 32.72 -46.99 1.95
N GLN A 33 33.95 -46.66 1.56
CA GLN A 33 35.03 -47.64 1.36
C GLN A 33 35.41 -48.34 2.67
N GLU A 34 35.56 -47.61 3.77
CA GLU A 34 35.83 -48.19 5.09
C GLU A 34 34.72 -49.16 5.52
N ARG A 35 33.45 -48.79 5.31
CA ARG A 35 32.30 -49.67 5.57
C ARG A 35 32.31 -50.89 4.66
N ALA A 36 32.71 -50.74 3.40
CA ALA A 36 32.80 -51.86 2.46
C ALA A 36 33.88 -52.89 2.85
N VAL A 37 34.93 -52.49 3.57
CA VAL A 37 35.92 -53.44 4.12
C VAL A 37 35.27 -54.37 5.14
N VAL A 38 34.31 -53.88 5.92
CA VAL A 38 33.63 -54.66 6.97
C VAL A 38 32.40 -55.40 6.44
N GLU A 39 31.57 -54.73 5.64
CA GLU A 39 30.25 -55.21 5.20
C GLU A 39 30.26 -55.76 3.76
N GLY A 40 31.40 -55.68 3.07
CA GLY A 40 31.55 -56.08 1.68
C GLY A 40 30.74 -55.20 0.72
N VAL A 41 30.30 -55.81 -0.39
CA VAL A 41 29.56 -55.14 -1.48
C VAL A 41 28.23 -54.53 -1.00
N THR A 42 27.68 -55.01 0.11
CA THR A 42 26.40 -54.51 0.67
C THR A 42 26.47 -53.06 1.14
N ALA A 43 27.67 -52.54 1.45
CA ALA A 43 27.88 -51.14 1.83
C ALA A 43 27.49 -50.16 0.71
N TYR A 44 27.75 -50.51 -0.55
CA TYR A 44 27.43 -49.67 -1.71
C TYR A 44 25.95 -49.70 -2.09
N ASN A 45 25.24 -50.77 -1.73
CA ASN A 45 23.83 -50.98 -2.07
C ASN A 45 22.86 -50.42 -1.01
N ARG A 46 23.37 -49.71 0.01
CA ARG A 46 22.51 -49.06 1.00
C ARG A 46 21.68 -47.97 0.33
N LYS A 47 20.37 -48.18 0.30
CA LYS A 47 19.41 -47.19 -0.19
C LYS A 47 19.60 -45.91 0.63
N PRO A 48 19.79 -44.74 0.00
CA PRO A 48 19.90 -43.49 0.74
C PRO A 48 18.64 -43.34 1.61
N VAL A 49 18.82 -42.85 2.83
CA VAL A 49 17.70 -42.58 3.74
C VAL A 49 16.73 -41.69 2.98
N GLN A 50 15.58 -42.25 2.61
CA GLN A 50 14.52 -41.47 1.99
C GLN A 50 14.06 -40.50 3.05
N ARG A 51 14.53 -39.25 2.94
CA ARG A 51 13.95 -38.14 3.67
C ARG A 51 12.49 -38.11 3.23
N GLU A 52 11.61 -38.55 4.12
CA GLU A 52 10.22 -38.82 3.79
C GLU A 52 9.62 -37.64 3.03
N ARG A 53 8.88 -37.94 1.96
CA ARG A 53 8.03 -36.93 1.30
C ARG A 53 7.25 -36.20 2.41
N PRO A 54 7.26 -34.86 2.44
CA PRO A 54 6.51 -34.12 3.44
C PRO A 54 5.08 -34.64 3.51
N ASN A 55 4.69 -35.12 4.70
CA ASN A 55 3.37 -35.72 4.93
C ASN A 55 2.28 -34.70 4.54
N GLU A 56 1.18 -35.16 3.93
CA GLU A 56 0.04 -34.33 3.55
C GLU A 56 -0.44 -33.43 4.71
N ARG A 57 -0.42 -33.95 5.95
CA ARG A 57 -0.77 -33.19 7.16
C ARG A 57 0.19 -32.02 7.40
N PHE A 58 1.48 -32.21 7.17
CA PHE A 58 2.48 -31.17 7.30
C PHE A 58 2.27 -30.09 6.23
N LEU A 59 2.05 -30.49 4.98
CA LEU A 59 1.77 -29.55 3.88
C LEU A 59 0.52 -28.72 4.18
N HIS A 60 -0.57 -29.39 4.57
CA HIS A 60 -1.83 -28.74 4.88
C HIS A 60 -1.71 -27.76 6.07
N ARG A 61 -0.97 -28.14 7.12
CA ARG A 61 -0.73 -27.25 8.27
C ARG A 61 0.13 -26.05 7.89
N THR A 62 1.12 -26.25 7.03
CA THR A 62 2.02 -25.17 6.57
C THR A 62 1.26 -24.17 5.71
N ILE A 63 0.45 -24.65 4.76
CA ILE A 63 -0.41 -23.80 3.93
C ILE A 63 -1.35 -22.96 4.81
N LYS A 64 -2.06 -23.59 5.75
CA LYS A 64 -2.95 -22.88 6.69
C LYS A 64 -2.21 -21.84 7.54
N SER A 65 -0.99 -22.15 7.98
CA SER A 65 -0.18 -21.22 8.77
C SER A 65 0.17 -19.96 7.97
N VAL A 66 0.56 -20.13 6.71
CA VAL A 66 0.89 -19.01 5.81
C VAL A 66 -0.37 -18.19 5.50
N GLU A 67 -1.48 -18.84 5.20
CA GLU A 67 -2.77 -18.16 4.97
C GLU A 67 -3.22 -17.34 6.19
N PHE A 68 -3.07 -17.90 7.39
CA PHE A 68 -3.39 -17.20 8.63
C PHE A 68 -2.48 -15.99 8.86
N ALA A 69 -1.17 -16.14 8.66
CA ALA A 69 -0.22 -15.04 8.79
C ALA A 69 -0.52 -13.91 7.79
N ASN A 70 -0.83 -14.28 6.54
CA ASN A 70 -1.21 -13.31 5.50
C ASN A 70 -2.49 -12.57 5.85
N ARG A 71 -3.53 -13.28 6.32
CA ARG A 71 -4.78 -12.65 6.76
C ARG A 71 -4.54 -11.66 7.90
N ARG A 72 -3.75 -12.06 8.89
CA ARG A 72 -3.40 -11.20 10.03
C ARG A 72 -2.65 -9.94 9.59
N SER A 73 -1.68 -10.08 8.68
CA SER A 73 -0.96 -8.94 8.10
C SER A 73 -1.89 -7.98 7.37
N GLN A 74 -2.84 -8.50 6.58
CA GLN A 74 -3.81 -7.67 5.87
C GLN A 74 -4.73 -6.92 6.84
N GLU A 75 -5.19 -7.57 7.90
CA GLU A 75 -5.97 -6.94 8.95
C GLU A 75 -5.18 -5.81 9.62
N ASP A 76 -3.92 -6.07 10.00
CA ASP A 76 -3.05 -5.07 10.62
C ASP A 76 -2.83 -3.85 9.72
N GLU A 77 -2.62 -4.05 8.41
CA GLU A 77 -2.55 -2.97 7.42
C GLU A 77 -3.86 -2.18 7.33
N MET A 78 -5.02 -2.86 7.36
CA MET A 78 -6.33 -2.22 7.33
C MET A 78 -6.59 -1.39 8.59
N TRP A 79 -6.25 -1.93 9.76
CA TRP A 79 -6.32 -1.21 11.03
C TRP A 79 -5.40 0.01 11.02
N HIS A 80 -4.17 -0.12 10.52
CA HIS A 80 -3.22 0.99 10.42
C HIS A 80 -3.74 2.09 9.49
N ARG A 81 -4.26 1.73 8.31
CA ARG A 81 -4.89 2.68 7.38
C ARG A 81 -6.07 3.39 8.03
N ARG A 82 -6.92 2.67 8.78
CA ARG A 82 -8.08 3.26 9.46
C ARG A 82 -7.65 4.24 10.55
N GLN A 83 -6.64 3.90 11.35
CA GLN A 83 -6.09 4.79 12.38
C GLN A 83 -5.56 6.09 11.77
N LEU A 84 -4.80 5.99 10.67
CA LEU A 84 -4.29 7.17 9.98
C LEU A 84 -5.42 8.05 9.40
N GLN A 85 -6.49 7.42 8.89
CA GLN A 85 -7.65 8.15 8.42
C GLN A 85 -8.35 8.91 9.57
N LEU A 86 -8.57 8.24 10.71
CA LEU A 86 -9.16 8.85 11.90
C LEU A 86 -8.32 10.04 12.40
N GLU A 87 -6.99 9.89 12.44
CA GLU A 87 -6.10 10.99 12.84
C GLU A 87 -6.23 12.20 11.90
N ARG A 88 -6.34 11.97 10.59
CA ARG A 88 -6.58 13.03 9.60
C ARG A 88 -7.94 13.68 9.78
N GLU A 89 -9.00 12.89 9.98
CA GLU A 89 -10.36 13.37 10.24
C GLU A 89 -10.40 14.21 11.52
N GLU A 90 -9.71 13.78 12.58
CA GLU A 90 -9.59 14.52 13.83
C GLU A 90 -8.82 15.84 13.63
N ARG A 91 -7.67 15.80 12.95
CA ARG A 91 -6.90 17.01 12.62
C ARG A 91 -7.75 17.99 11.81
N HIS A 92 -8.48 17.53 10.80
CA HIS A 92 -9.41 18.37 10.03
C HIS A 92 -10.58 18.88 10.88
N GLY A 93 -11.13 18.06 11.77
CA GLY A 93 -12.17 18.45 12.72
C GLY A 93 -11.71 19.57 13.63
N ARG A 94 -10.52 19.45 14.22
CA ARG A 94 -9.86 20.47 15.06
C ARG A 94 -9.58 21.77 14.27
N GLN A 95 -9.14 21.67 13.02
CA GLN A 95 -8.97 22.84 12.16
C GLN A 95 -10.30 23.53 11.84
N ARG A 96 -11.37 22.77 11.54
CA ARG A 96 -12.70 23.32 11.27
C ARG A 96 -13.31 23.97 12.51
N SER A 97 -13.16 23.38 13.69
CA SER A 97 -13.63 23.99 14.94
C SER A 97 -12.85 25.26 15.27
N ALA A 98 -11.52 25.27 15.12
CA ALA A 98 -10.71 26.48 15.28
C ALA A 98 -11.11 27.59 14.29
N ARG A 99 -11.38 27.26 13.03
CA ARG A 99 -11.90 28.22 12.04
C ARG A 99 -13.27 28.78 12.42
N ARG A 100 -14.18 27.92 12.92
CA ARG A 100 -15.50 28.36 13.42
C ARG A 100 -15.39 29.28 14.63
N GLN A 101 -14.50 28.97 15.57
CA GLN A 101 -14.26 29.83 16.74
C GLN A 101 -13.69 31.19 16.34
N ARG A 102 -12.73 31.24 15.40
CA ARG A 102 -12.24 32.52 14.84
C ARG A 102 -13.33 33.31 14.11
N ALA A 103 -14.20 32.64 13.36
CA ALA A 103 -15.32 33.29 12.69
C ALA A 103 -16.33 33.87 13.69
N HIS A 104 -16.65 33.15 14.78
CA HIS A 104 -17.54 33.65 15.83
C HIS A 104 -16.93 34.75 16.70
N GLY A 105 -15.60 34.75 16.92
CA GLY A 105 -14.92 35.84 17.62
C GLY A 105 -14.87 37.15 16.84
N ASN A 106 -15.05 37.09 15.51
CA ASN A 106 -15.15 38.29 14.66
C ASN A 106 -16.56 38.88 14.58
N THR A 107 -17.59 38.21 15.11
CA THR A 107 -18.98 38.72 15.12
C THR A 107 -19.39 39.29 16.47
N SER A 108 -18.55 39.21 17.50
CA SER A 108 -18.86 39.63 18.87
C SER A 108 -18.21 40.96 19.27
N GLY A 109 -18.14 41.92 18.34
CA GLY A 109 -17.43 43.18 18.57
C GLY A 109 -17.84 44.32 17.65
N THR A 110 -19.12 44.39 17.27
CA THR A 110 -19.69 45.59 16.65
C THR A 110 -20.91 45.99 17.45
N ASP A 111 -20.68 46.51 18.65
CA ASP A 111 -21.62 47.41 19.31
C ASP A 111 -21.62 48.70 18.49
N LEU A 112 -22.30 48.68 17.34
CA LEU A 112 -22.59 49.87 16.56
C LEU A 112 -23.99 50.31 16.97
N ASP A 113 -24.11 51.55 17.41
CA ASP A 113 -25.38 52.15 17.79
C ASP A 113 -26.37 52.06 16.60
N ASP A 114 -27.68 51.91 16.86
CA ASP A 114 -28.71 51.67 15.84
C ASP A 114 -28.67 52.68 14.66
N GLU A 115 -28.19 53.90 14.90
CA GLU A 115 -27.95 54.96 13.91
C GLU A 115 -26.88 54.58 12.87
N GLU A 116 -25.80 53.91 13.28
CA GLU A 116 -24.68 53.55 12.40
C GLU A 116 -25.04 52.34 11.53
N LEU A 117 -25.78 51.37 12.08
CA LEU A 117 -26.40 50.27 11.33
C LEU A 117 -27.38 50.79 10.25
N ALA A 118 -28.17 51.82 10.58
CA ALA A 118 -29.10 52.43 9.64
C ALA A 118 -28.38 53.15 8.48
N ARG A 119 -27.25 53.82 8.77
CA ARG A 119 -26.43 54.47 7.73
C ARG A 119 -25.76 53.45 6.82
N ASP A 120 -25.21 52.38 7.37
CA ASP A 120 -24.56 51.33 6.58
C ASP A 120 -25.58 50.60 5.68
N ALA A 121 -26.76 50.27 6.22
CA ALA A 121 -27.85 49.70 5.42
C ALA A 121 -28.31 50.63 4.28
N LYS A 122 -28.35 51.95 4.51
CA LYS A 122 -28.69 52.93 3.49
C LYS A 122 -27.62 53.05 2.40
N GLN A 123 -26.34 52.99 2.78
CA GLN A 123 -25.23 52.96 1.82
C GLN A 123 -25.24 51.70 0.95
N ARG A 124 -25.55 50.54 1.53
CA ARG A 124 -25.68 49.28 0.79
C ARG A 124 -26.84 49.31 -0.20
N ARG A 125 -28.00 49.84 0.19
CA ARG A 125 -29.15 50.03 -0.73
C ARG A 125 -28.83 51.01 -1.86
N ALA A 126 -28.14 52.11 -1.57
CA ALA A 126 -27.71 53.07 -2.59
C ALA A 126 -26.70 52.44 -3.58
N ALA A 127 -25.80 51.57 -3.09
CA ALA A 127 -24.88 50.82 -3.94
C ALA A 127 -25.62 49.82 -4.84
N ASP A 128 -26.61 49.09 -4.32
CA ASP A 128 -27.44 48.16 -5.09
C ASP A 128 -28.29 48.89 -6.14
N GLU A 129 -28.86 50.06 -5.80
CA GLU A 129 -29.59 50.92 -6.74
C GLU A 129 -28.69 51.49 -7.84
N ALA A 130 -27.46 51.90 -7.50
CA ALA A 130 -26.45 52.31 -8.48
C ALA A 130 -26.06 51.15 -9.40
N HIS A 131 -25.96 49.93 -8.87
CA HIS A 131 -25.66 48.73 -9.64
C HIS A 131 -26.81 48.35 -10.60
N ALA A 132 -28.06 48.57 -10.19
CA ALA A 132 -29.26 48.34 -11.00
C ALA A 132 -29.39 49.37 -12.14
N GLN A 133 -28.98 50.62 -11.92
CA GLN A 133 -29.02 51.68 -12.94
C GLN A 133 -27.83 51.60 -13.92
N GLY A 134 -26.69 51.01 -13.52
CA GLY A 134 -25.53 50.79 -14.38
C GLY A 134 -25.57 49.53 -15.25
N SER A 135 -26.56 48.65 -15.08
CA SER A 135 -26.65 47.35 -15.77
C SER A 135 -27.62 47.37 -16.96
N GLY A 136 -27.49 48.37 -17.83
CA GLY A 136 -27.93 48.27 -19.22
C GLY A 136 -26.83 47.62 -20.05
N LEU A 137 -27.07 46.39 -20.52
CA LEU A 137 -26.26 45.62 -21.48
C LEU A 137 -24.94 45.00 -20.95
N HIS A 138 -25.02 43.78 -20.39
CA HIS A 138 -24.06 42.69 -20.69
C HIS A 138 -24.56 41.32 -20.19
N TRP A 139 -25.63 40.79 -20.79
CA TRP A 139 -25.90 39.35 -20.72
C TRP A 139 -25.32 38.71 -21.96
N LEU A 140 -24.04 38.29 -21.92
CA LEU A 140 -23.42 37.28 -22.79
C LEU A 140 -21.91 37.24 -22.53
N ALA A 141 -21.48 36.54 -21.46
CA ALA A 141 -20.22 35.78 -21.41
C ALA A 141 -19.90 35.36 -19.97
N CYS A 142 -20.25 34.12 -19.62
CA CYS A 142 -19.42 33.18 -18.83
C CYS A 142 -20.24 31.95 -18.42
N GLY A 143 -20.82 31.27 -19.41
CA GLY A 143 -21.20 29.87 -19.27
C GLY A 143 -20.00 28.98 -19.60
N ARG A 144 -19.05 28.82 -18.67
CA ARG A 144 -18.11 27.69 -18.70
C ARG A 144 -18.15 27.00 -17.34
N GLY A 145 -19.16 26.15 -17.19
CA GLY A 145 -19.10 25.06 -16.23
C GLY A 145 -17.88 24.20 -16.56
N ARG A 146 -16.93 24.14 -15.63
CA ARG A 146 -15.83 23.20 -15.68
C ARG A 146 -16.41 21.83 -15.32
N ALA A 147 -16.87 21.08 -16.32
CA ALA A 147 -17.16 19.67 -16.16
C ALA A 147 -15.85 18.96 -15.77
N LEU A 148 -15.87 18.23 -14.66
CA LEU A 148 -14.82 17.26 -14.36
C LEU A 148 -14.78 16.22 -15.49
N PRO A 149 -13.60 15.82 -15.99
CA PRO A 149 -13.54 14.67 -16.90
C PRO A 149 -13.99 13.40 -16.15
N PRO A 150 -14.76 12.50 -16.79
CA PRO A 150 -15.05 11.20 -16.22
C PRO A 150 -13.74 10.40 -16.04
N ALA A 151 -13.66 9.63 -14.97
CA ALA A 151 -12.54 8.76 -14.66
C ALA A 151 -12.28 7.75 -15.80
N PRO A 152 -11.01 7.40 -16.10
CA PRO A 152 -10.70 6.40 -17.11
C PRO A 152 -11.20 5.02 -16.67
N SER A 153 -12.02 4.39 -17.51
CA SER A 153 -12.41 2.98 -17.38
C SER A 153 -11.25 2.07 -17.81
N TRP A 154 -10.96 1.03 -17.05
CA TRP A 154 -9.87 0.07 -17.31
C TRP A 154 -10.22 -0.96 -18.39
N SER A 155 -10.73 -0.53 -19.55
CA SER A 155 -11.11 -1.46 -20.64
C SER A 155 -10.35 -1.26 -21.95
N THR A 156 -9.14 -0.72 -21.90
CA THR A 156 -8.23 -0.63 -23.05
C THR A 156 -6.80 -0.94 -22.63
N PHE A 157 -6.56 -2.19 -22.24
CA PHE A 157 -5.21 -2.77 -22.19
C PHE A 157 -5.27 -4.27 -22.51
N LEU A 158 -5.73 -4.59 -23.72
CA LEU A 158 -5.50 -5.87 -24.38
C LEU A 158 -5.59 -5.62 -25.89
N GLY A 159 -4.42 -5.38 -26.47
CA GLY A 159 -4.11 -5.35 -27.89
C GLY A 159 -2.63 -5.69 -28.02
#